data_AF-A0A4P9WUT5-F1
#
_entry.id   AF-A0A4P9WUT5-F1
#
_cell.length_a   1.000
_cell.length_b   1.000
_cell.length_c   1.000
_cell.angle_alpha   90.00
_cell.angle_beta   90.00
_cell.angle_gamma   90.00
#
_symmetry.space_group_name_H-M   'P 1'
#
loop_
_entity.id
_entity.type
_entity.pdbx_description
1 polymer ?
#
loop_
_entity_poly.entity_id
_entity_poly.type
_entity_poly.pdbx_seq_one_letter_code
_entity_poly.pdbx_strand_id
1 'polypeptide(L)'
;DEYVSDIFMGGKHTLTTYNVCEDSLLAVPLMIDLVVLMELFQRVKYQTVDADGFQPLHPIASLLSYMLKAPVVPARAAVVNALGPQRRALENILRACVGLQPVNELELENKAYRDF
;
A
#
# COMPACT_ATOMS: atom_id res chain seq x y z
N ASP A 1 20.98 -9.04 -4.50
CA ASP A 1 21.21 -7.74 -5.17
C ASP A 1 22.38 -7.02 -4.52
N GLU A 2 22.92 -6.01 -5.19
CA GLU A 2 23.95 -5.13 -4.62
C GLU A 2 23.52 -3.68 -4.78
N TYR A 3 23.50 -2.94 -3.68
CA TYR A 3 23.10 -1.54 -3.62
C TYR A 3 24.26 -0.70 -3.11
N VAL A 4 24.79 0.17 -3.96
CA VAL A 4 25.85 1.13 -3.61
C VAL A 4 25.24 2.53 -3.54
N SER A 5 25.44 3.23 -2.44
CA SER A 5 24.95 4.60 -2.22
C SER A 5 26.07 5.53 -1.80
N ASP A 6 26.00 6.77 -2.28
CA ASP A 6 26.85 7.86 -1.82
C ASP A 6 26.31 8.43 -0.50
N ILE A 7 27.21 8.58 0.48
CA ILE A 7 26.91 9.16 1.77
C ILE A 7 27.77 10.42 2.00
N PHE A 8 27.55 11.08 3.15
CA PHE A 8 28.17 12.36 3.48
C PHE A 8 29.71 12.33 3.31
N MET A 9 30.27 13.45 2.84
CA MET A 9 31.72 13.64 2.60
C MET A 9 32.35 12.64 1.62
N GLY A 10 31.59 12.17 0.63
CA GLY A 10 32.09 11.26 -0.39
C GLY A 10 32.31 9.83 0.10
N GLY A 11 31.77 9.48 1.28
CA GLY A 11 31.74 8.10 1.74
C GLY A 11 30.85 7.24 0.83
N LYS A 12 31.12 5.94 0.81
CA LYS A 12 30.32 4.94 0.08
C LYS A 12 29.72 3.96 1.08
N HIS A 13 28.43 3.65 0.91
CA HIS A 13 27.74 2.61 1.65
C HIS A 13 27.31 1.51 0.67
N THR A 14 27.76 0.27 0.89
CA THR A 14 27.44 -0.88 0.03
C THR A 14 26.66 -1.92 0.83
N LEU A 15 25.49 -2.29 0.32
CA LEU A 15 24.64 -3.34 0.87
C LEU A 15 24.50 -4.47 -0.14
N THR A 16 25.02 -5.65 0.19
CA THR A 16 24.90 -6.85 -0.63
C THR A 16 23.89 -7.80 0.01
N THR A 17 22.85 -8.14 -0.73
CA THR A 17 21.82 -9.09 -0.32
C THR A 17 21.91 -10.36 -1.16
N TYR A 18 21.80 -11.51 -0.50
CA TYR A 18 21.63 -12.80 -1.16
C TYR A 18 20.34 -13.43 -0.64
N ASN A 19 19.45 -13.80 -1.57
CA ASN A 19 18.18 -14.42 -1.24
C ASN A 19 18.08 -15.76 -1.96
N VAL A 20 17.76 -16.81 -1.22
CA VAL A 20 17.36 -18.11 -1.76
C VAL A 20 15.87 -18.20 -1.56
N CYS A 21 15.14 -18.26 -2.66
CA CYS A 21 13.68 -18.31 -2.64
C CYS A 21 13.16 -19.50 -3.45
N GLU A 22 12.19 -20.18 -2.85
CA GLU A 22 11.31 -21.10 -3.56
C GLU A 22 10.19 -20.26 -4.18
N ASP A 23 10.36 -19.86 -5.44
CA ASP A 23 9.50 -18.88 -6.10
C ASP A 23 8.01 -19.24 -6.03
N SER A 24 7.69 -20.53 -6.17
CA SER A 24 6.32 -21.01 -6.09
C SER A 24 5.72 -20.81 -4.69
N LEU A 25 6.50 -21.06 -3.64
CA LEU A 25 6.04 -20.87 -2.26
C LEU A 25 5.85 -19.39 -1.91
N LEU A 26 6.59 -18.48 -2.56
CA LEU A 26 6.38 -17.04 -2.43
C LEU A 26 5.21 -16.53 -3.29
N ALA A 27 5.01 -17.09 -4.48
CA ALA A 27 4.00 -16.61 -5.42
C ALA A 27 2.57 -17.04 -5.03
N VAL A 28 2.37 -18.27 -4.57
CA VAL A 28 1.04 -18.80 -4.20
C VAL A 28 0.29 -17.92 -3.19
N PRO A 29 0.87 -17.51 -2.04
CA PRO A 29 0.15 -16.65 -1.10
C PRO A 29 -0.21 -15.28 -1.70
N LEU A 30 0.64 -14.71 -2.55
CA LEU A 30 0.32 -13.46 -3.27
C LEU A 30 -0.88 -13.63 -4.22
N MET A 31 -1.00 -14.78 -4.88
CA MET A 31 -2.17 -15.08 -5.73
C MET A 31 -3.45 -15.20 -4.90
N ILE A 32 -3.36 -15.84 -3.73
CA ILE A 32 -4.50 -15.95 -2.80
C ILE A 32 -4.94 -14.56 -2.34
N ASP A 33 -4.00 -13.72 -1.91
CA ASP A 33 -4.30 -12.34 -1.47
C ASP A 33 -4.94 -11.51 -2.59
N LEU A 34 -4.45 -11.64 -3.83
CA LEU A 34 -5.03 -10.97 -4.99
C LEU A 34 -6.49 -11.34 -5.20
N VAL A 35 -6.83 -12.63 -5.17
CA VAL A 35 -8.21 -13.09 -5.37
C VAL A 35 -9.12 -12.64 -4.24
N VAL A 36 -8.66 -12.78 -2.99
CA VAL A 36 -9.45 -12.41 -1.80
C VAL A 36 -9.73 -10.91 -1.76
N LEU A 37 -8.71 -10.08 -1.99
CA LEU A 37 -8.89 -8.62 -1.97
C LEU A 37 -9.67 -8.11 -3.17
N MET A 38 -9.49 -8.72 -4.35
CA MET A 38 -10.28 -8.36 -5.53
C MET A 38 -11.77 -8.62 -5.29
N GLU A 39 -12.12 -9.77 -4.72
CA GLU A 39 -13.49 -10.12 -4.36
C GLU A 39 -14.08 -9.14 -3.34
N LEU A 40 -13.32 -8.82 -2.29
CA LEU A 40 -13.72 -7.83 -1.28
C LEU A 40 -13.99 -6.46 -1.92
N PHE A 41 -13.08 -5.96 -2.75
CA PHE A 41 -13.21 -4.63 -3.36
C PHE A 41 -14.34 -4.52 -4.39
N GLN A 42 -14.75 -5.63 -5.01
CA GLN A 42 -15.95 -5.64 -5.86
C GLN A 42 -17.24 -5.43 -5.07
N ARG A 43 -17.26 -5.74 -3.77
CA ARG A 43 -18.41 -5.49 -2.89
C ARG A 43 -18.42 -4.06 -2.34
N VAL A 44 -17.28 -3.37 -2.35
CA VAL A 44 -17.17 -1.99 -1.85
C VAL A 44 -17.77 -1.01 -2.85
N LYS A 45 -18.64 -0.13 -2.35
CA LYS A 45 -19.19 1.00 -3.11
C LYS A 45 -18.99 2.29 -2.32
N TYR A 46 -18.87 3.40 -3.02
CA TYR A 46 -18.69 4.72 -2.43
C TYR A 46 -19.69 5.71 -3.01
N GLN A 47 -19.92 6.82 -2.29
CA GLN A 47 -20.73 7.94 -2.74
C GLN A 47 -19.96 9.23 -2.46
N THR A 48 -19.85 10.10 -3.46
CA THR A 48 -19.34 11.46 -3.27
C THR A 48 -20.48 12.37 -2.88
N VAL A 49 -20.17 13.50 -2.22
CA VAL A 49 -21.18 14.45 -1.74
C VAL A 49 -22.11 14.94 -2.87
N ASP A 50 -21.57 15.06 -4.08
CA ASP A 50 -22.29 15.57 -5.24
C ASP A 50 -22.95 14.46 -6.09
N ALA A 51 -22.71 13.18 -5.79
CA ALA A 51 -23.23 12.06 -6.58
C ALA A 51 -24.50 11.47 -5.95
N ASP A 52 -25.50 11.24 -6.79
CA ASP A 52 -26.72 10.57 -6.39
C ASP A 52 -26.54 9.04 -6.49
N GLY A 53 -26.46 8.38 -5.34
CA GLY A 53 -26.31 6.93 -5.22
C GLY A 53 -24.86 6.41 -5.12
N PHE A 54 -24.77 5.13 -4.75
CA PHE A 54 -23.51 4.42 -4.55
C PHE A 54 -22.93 3.90 -5.88
N GLN A 55 -21.65 4.17 -6.10
CA GLN A 55 -20.89 3.75 -7.28
C GLN A 55 -19.80 2.73 -6.90
N PRO A 56 -19.48 1.77 -7.77
CA PRO A 56 -18.36 0.85 -7.55
C PRO A 56 -17.02 1.58 -7.65
N LEU A 57 -15.97 0.98 -7.09
CA LEU A 57 -14.60 1.45 -7.27
C LEU A 57 -14.17 1.45 -8.75
N HIS A 58 -13.13 2.22 -9.05
CA HIS A 58 -12.58 2.30 -10.40
C HIS A 58 -12.16 0.91 -10.93
N PRO A 59 -12.45 0.55 -12.20
CA PRO A 59 -12.19 -0.79 -12.74
C PRO A 59 -10.72 -1.22 -12.65
N ILE A 60 -9.79 -0.28 -12.78
CA ILE A 60 -8.37 -0.50 -12.50
C ILE A 60 -8.16 -0.49 -10.98
N ALA A 61 -8.04 -1.68 -10.38
CA ALA A 61 -7.86 -1.90 -8.96
C ALA A 61 -6.40 -1.60 -8.51
N SER A 62 -6.01 -0.33 -8.57
CA SER A 62 -4.66 0.14 -8.15
C SER A 62 -4.31 -0.18 -6.70
N LEU A 63 -5.29 -0.54 -5.86
CA LEU A 63 -5.06 -1.03 -4.49
C LEU A 63 -4.32 -2.36 -4.44
N LEU A 64 -4.43 -3.17 -5.49
CA LEU A 64 -3.73 -4.46 -5.60
C LEU A 64 -2.26 -4.30 -6.02
N SER A 65 -1.78 -3.06 -6.18
CA SER A 65 -0.39 -2.78 -6.58
C SER A 65 0.65 -3.37 -5.63
N TYR A 66 0.28 -3.63 -4.37
CA TYR A 66 1.17 -4.24 -3.37
C TYR A 66 1.69 -5.63 -3.81
N MET A 67 0.90 -6.38 -4.58
CA MET A 67 1.25 -7.75 -5.03
C MET A 67 1.81 -7.79 -6.45
N LEU A 68 1.90 -6.64 -7.14
CA LEU A 68 2.23 -6.56 -8.56
C LEU A 68 3.54 -5.80 -8.77
N LYS A 69 4.46 -6.39 -9.54
CA LYS A 69 5.75 -5.77 -9.88
C LYS A 69 5.60 -4.53 -10.77
N ALA A 70 4.63 -4.53 -11.66
CA ALA A 70 4.34 -3.45 -12.61
C ALA A 70 2.85 -3.12 -12.55
N PRO A 71 2.40 -2.36 -11.55
CA PRO A 71 0.98 -2.10 -11.35
C PRO A 71 0.42 -1.21 -12.45
N VAL A 72 -0.77 -1.56 -12.93
CA VAL A 72 -1.56 -0.71 -13.83
C VAL A 72 -2.34 0.30 -12.98
N VAL A 73 -2.29 1.56 -13.38
CA VAL A 73 -2.99 2.66 -12.69
C VAL A 73 -3.93 3.39 -13.66
N PRO A 74 -4.97 4.09 -13.15
CA PRO A 74 -5.82 4.93 -13.98
C PRO A 74 -5.02 5.92 -14.84
N ALA A 75 -5.59 6.31 -15.98
CA ALA A 75 -4.94 7.26 -16.87
C ALA A 75 -4.59 8.55 -16.10
N ARG A 76 -3.34 9.01 -16.25
CA ARG A 76 -2.78 10.20 -15.57
C ARG A 76 -2.54 10.06 -14.06
N ALA A 77 -2.77 8.89 -13.45
CA ALA A 77 -2.34 8.63 -12.09
C ALA A 77 -0.84 8.29 -12.03
N ALA A 78 -0.17 8.67 -10.95
CA ALA A 78 1.22 8.32 -10.73
C ALA A 78 1.37 6.86 -10.30
N VAL A 79 2.40 6.19 -10.81
CA VAL A 79 2.75 4.84 -10.37
C VAL A 79 3.58 4.92 -9.09
N VAL A 80 3.11 4.29 -8.03
CA VAL A 80 3.84 4.15 -6.76
C VAL A 80 4.29 2.71 -6.63
N ASN A 81 5.61 2.45 -6.67
CA ASN A 81 6.21 1.11 -6.53
C ASN A 81 6.80 0.84 -5.14
N ALA A 82 6.76 1.84 -4.24
CA ALA A 82 7.25 1.67 -2.89
C ALA A 82 6.27 0.81 -2.07
N LEU A 83 6.76 -0.33 -1.57
CA LEU A 83 5.94 -1.35 -0.90
C LEU A 83 5.25 -0.84 0.38
N GLY A 84 5.94 -0.03 1.19
CA GLY A 84 5.39 0.54 2.43
C GLY A 84 4.17 1.45 2.20
N PRO A 85 4.26 2.49 1.35
CA PRO A 85 3.11 3.30 0.97
C PRO A 85 1.93 2.51 0.39
N GLN A 86 2.20 1.51 -0.47
CA GLN A 86 1.14 0.65 -1.02
C GLN A 86 0.40 -0.11 0.09
N ARG A 87 1.12 -0.69 1.06
CA ARG A 87 0.53 -1.37 2.23
C ARG A 87 -0.32 -0.41 3.07
N ARG A 88 0.20 0.78 3.37
CA ARG A 88 -0.55 1.79 4.15
C ARG A 88 -1.82 2.23 3.45
N ALA A 89 -1.80 2.37 2.12
CA ALA A 89 -3.00 2.69 1.36
C ALA A 89 -4.07 1.59 1.48
N LEU A 90 -3.65 0.32 1.36
CA LEU A 90 -4.52 -0.83 1.55
C LEU A 90 -5.13 -0.87 2.97
N GLU A 91 -4.30 -0.71 4.00
CA GLU A 91 -4.74 -0.69 5.39
C GLU A 91 -5.72 0.45 5.66
N ASN A 92 -5.41 1.67 5.21
CA ASN A 92 -6.25 2.83 5.45
C ASN A 92 -7.62 2.73 4.78
N ILE A 93 -7.73 2.06 3.63
CA ILE A 93 -9.03 1.81 3.00
C ILE A 93 -9.84 0.79 3.80
N LEU A 94 -9.23 -0.30 4.27
CA LEU A 94 -9.92 -1.26 5.12
C LEU A 94 -10.37 -0.64 6.45
N ARG A 95 -9.55 0.26 7.02
CA ARG A 95 -9.92 1.07 8.20
C ARG A 95 -11.10 1.98 7.91
N ALA A 96 -11.11 2.65 6.76
CA ALA A 96 -12.23 3.48 6.35
C ALA A 96 -13.54 2.67 6.22
N CYS A 97 -13.48 1.44 5.70
CA CYS A 97 -14.63 0.53 5.62
C CYS A 97 -15.24 0.19 7.01
N VAL A 98 -14.47 0.27 8.08
CA VAL A 98 -14.94 0.06 9.47
C VAL A 98 -15.11 1.37 10.26
N GLY A 99 -15.07 2.52 9.59
CA GLY A 99 -15.27 3.84 10.21
C GLY A 99 -14.09 4.35 11.04
N LEU A 100 -12.90 3.76 10.88
CA LEU A 100 -11.69 4.19 11.57
C LEU A 100 -10.91 5.22 10.74
N GLN A 101 -10.28 6.17 11.44
CA GLN A 101 -9.40 7.14 10.81
C GLN A 101 -8.11 6.47 10.29
N PRO A 102 -7.47 7.04 9.23
CA PRO A 102 -6.18 6.58 8.73
C PRO A 102 -5.09 6.61 9.80
N VAL A 103 -4.14 5.68 9.72
CA VAL A 103 -2.97 5.68 10.60
C VAL A 103 -2.02 6.80 10.17
N ASN A 104 -1.70 7.70 11.09
CA ASN A 104 -0.82 8.85 10.87
C ASN A 104 0.49 8.81 11.68
N GLU A 105 0.66 7.80 12.54
CA GLU A 105 1.88 7.56 13.36
C GLU A 105 2.27 8.75 14.27
N LEU A 106 1.35 9.70 14.52
CA LEU A 106 1.65 10.90 15.29
C LEU A 106 1.82 10.60 16.79
N GLU A 107 0.98 9.71 17.36
CA GLU A 107 1.02 9.32 18.78
C GLU A 107 1.19 10.51 19.74
N LEU A 108 0.40 11.57 19.52
CA LEU A 108 0.54 12.83 20.25
C LEU A 108 0.31 12.67 21.75
N GLU A 109 -0.48 11.70 22.17
CA GLU A 109 -0.70 11.32 23.56
C GLU A 109 0.59 10.98 24.31
N ASN A 110 1.65 10.55 23.61
CA ASN A 110 2.96 10.23 24.18
C ASN A 110 3.98 11.35 23.99
N LYS A 111 3.67 12.36 23.15
CA LYS A 111 4.62 13.39 22.69
C LYS A 111 4.21 14.81 23.09
N ALA A 112 2.97 15.00 23.55
CA ALA A 112 2.46 16.26 24.08
C ALA A 112 2.34 16.20 25.60
N TYR A 113 2.48 17.36 26.26
CA TYR A 113 2.31 17.47 27.71
C TYR A 113 0.85 17.16 28.07
N ARG A 114 0.64 16.22 28.99
CA ARG A 114 -0.67 15.94 29.59
C ARG A 114 -0.85 16.87 30.78
N ASP A 115 -1.54 17.99 30.58
CA ASP A 115 -2.20 18.69 31.68
C ASP A 115 -3.62 18.08 31.78
N PHE A 116 -3.78 17.17 32.74
CA PHE A 116 -5.10 16.73 33.22
C PHE A 116 -5.50 17.59 34.43
#